data_AF-A0A2V6CZ23-F1
#
_entry.id   AF-A0A2V6CZ23-F1
#
_cell.length_a   1.000
_cell.length_b   1.000
_cell.length_c   1.000
_cell.angle_alpha   90.00
_cell.angle_beta   90.00
_cell.angle_gamma   90.00
#
_symmetry.space_group_name_H-M   'P 1'
#
loop_
_entity.id
_entity.type
_entity.pdbx_description
1 polymer ?
#
loop_
_entity_poly.entity_id
_entity_poly.type
_entity_poly.pdbx_seq_one_letter_code
_entity_poly.pdbx_strand_id
1 'polypeptide(L)'
;MPYSTAMDLARLTRYAMNKASFRFYVSQKEREISFNRAGKQMHALLRTTNDLLGTNGIDGVKTGQTAHAGECLILSANRPSEVIKNGDNATIFPRHLIVVILGSNDRFGDGERLVRQGWQLYDQWAAAGRLVDPKKML
;
A
#
# COMPACT_ATOMS: atom_id res chain seq x y z
N MET A 1 15.15 -12.32 -18.54
CA MET A 1 13.86 -11.65 -18.25
C MET A 1 13.98 -10.87 -16.95
N PRO A 2 13.43 -9.65 -16.86
CA PRO A 2 13.34 -8.94 -15.58
C PRO A 2 12.34 -9.66 -14.65
N TYR A 3 12.68 -9.80 -13.37
CA TYR A 3 11.83 -10.45 -12.36
C TYR A 3 12.00 -9.79 -10.99
N SER A 4 11.06 -10.06 -10.09
CA SER A 4 11.12 -9.70 -8.66
C SER A 4 10.24 -10.67 -7.86
N THR A 5 10.21 -10.54 -6.54
CA THR A 5 9.36 -11.35 -5.65
C THR A 5 8.41 -10.48 -4.86
N ALA A 6 7.34 -11.07 -4.30
CA ALA A 6 6.42 -10.34 -3.42
C ALA A 6 7.15 -9.72 -2.21
N MET A 7 8.15 -10.42 -1.67
CA MET A 7 8.96 -9.94 -0.57
C MET A 7 9.86 -8.76 -0.96
N ASP A 8 10.51 -8.82 -2.12
CA ASP A 8 11.35 -7.70 -2.61
C ASP A 8 10.51 -6.45 -2.87
N LEU A 9 9.35 -6.63 -3.49
CA LEU A 9 8.41 -5.53 -3.74
C LEU A 9 7.85 -4.96 -2.44
N ALA A 10 7.52 -5.79 -1.44
CA ALA A 10 7.09 -5.29 -0.14
C ALA A 10 8.17 -4.44 0.55
N ARG A 11 9.45 -4.87 0.49
CA ARG A 11 10.59 -4.09 1.00
C ARG A 11 10.77 -2.78 0.25
N LEU A 12 10.69 -2.81 -1.08
CA LEU A 12 10.77 -1.62 -1.93
C LEU A 12 9.63 -0.64 -1.62
N THR A 13 8.40 -1.14 -1.48
CA THR A 13 7.23 -0.32 -1.13
C THR A 13 7.39 0.29 0.25
N ARG A 14 7.85 -0.45 1.25
CA ARG A 14 8.14 0.09 2.58
C ARG A 14 9.14 1.25 2.50
N TYR A 15 10.21 1.10 1.74
CA TYR A 15 11.18 2.17 1.52
C TYR A 15 10.56 3.39 0.80
N ALA A 16 9.82 3.17 -0.28
CA ALA A 16 9.21 4.23 -1.08
C ALA A 16 8.15 5.00 -0.28
N MET A 17 7.31 4.31 0.49
CA MET A 17 6.25 4.91 1.31
C MET A 17 6.80 5.78 2.45
N ASN A 18 8.08 5.65 2.82
CA ASN A 18 8.71 6.58 3.75
C ASN A 18 9.00 7.96 3.12
N LYS A 19 8.96 8.09 1.79
CA LYS A 19 9.18 9.36 1.08
C LYS A 19 7.85 10.11 0.91
N ALA A 20 7.76 11.32 1.46
CA ALA A 20 6.55 12.14 1.41
C ALA A 20 6.10 12.45 -0.03
N SER A 21 7.05 12.71 -0.94
CA SER A 21 6.77 12.93 -2.36
C SER A 21 6.13 11.71 -3.02
N PHE A 22 6.60 10.51 -2.71
CA PHE A 22 6.04 9.27 -3.25
C PHE A 22 4.61 9.06 -2.75
N ARG A 23 4.38 9.19 -1.43
CA ARG A 23 3.04 9.12 -0.82
C ARG A 23 2.08 10.10 -1.48
N PHE A 24 2.54 11.32 -1.74
CA PHE A 24 1.75 12.34 -2.39
C PHE A 24 1.27 11.92 -3.78
N TYR A 25 2.11 11.29 -4.60
CA TYR A 25 1.69 10.84 -5.93
C TYR A 25 0.75 9.63 -5.88
N VAL A 26 1.04 8.63 -5.04
CA VAL A 26 0.28 7.36 -5.06
C VAL A 26 -1.07 7.43 -4.34
N SER A 27 -1.28 8.47 -3.52
CA SER A 27 -2.55 8.70 -2.82
C SER A 27 -3.58 9.50 -3.64
N GLN A 28 -3.24 9.91 -4.86
CA GLN A 28 -4.11 10.71 -5.73
C GLN A 28 -5.02 9.82 -6.57
N LYS A 29 -6.34 10.00 -6.44
CA LYS A 29 -7.34 9.36 -7.32
C LYS A 29 -7.27 9.91 -8.74
N GLU A 30 -7.00 11.20 -8.86
CA GLU A 30 -6.84 11.88 -10.13
C GLU A 30 -5.89 13.07 -10.00
N ARG A 31 -5.36 13.51 -11.14
CA ARG A 31 -4.52 14.70 -11.22
C ARG A 31 -4.56 15.29 -12.62
N GLU A 32 -4.85 16.58 -12.69
CA GLU A 32 -4.59 17.34 -13.91
C GLU A 32 -3.09 17.61 -14.04
N ILE A 33 -2.55 17.38 -15.23
CA ILE A 33 -1.19 17.71 -15.61
C ILE A 33 -1.20 18.63 -16.82
N SER A 34 -0.19 19.50 -16.88
CA SER A 34 0.11 20.32 -18.05
C SER A 34 1.44 19.89 -18.64
N PHE A 35 1.52 19.76 -19.96
CA PHE A 35 2.74 19.36 -20.65
C PHE A 35 2.81 19.97 -22.06
N ASN A 36 4.02 20.19 -22.57
CA ASN A 36 4.22 20.73 -23.91
C ASN A 36 4.37 19.61 -24.93
N ARG A 37 3.62 19.68 -26.03
CA ARG A 37 3.74 18.77 -27.17
C ARG A 37 3.70 19.56 -28.47
N ALA A 38 4.75 19.42 -29.30
CA ALA A 38 4.88 20.13 -30.57
C ALA A 38 4.64 21.66 -30.46
N GLY A 39 5.22 22.29 -29.44
CA GLY A 39 5.13 23.74 -29.22
C GLY A 39 3.79 24.24 -28.65
N LYS A 40 2.85 23.35 -28.31
CA LYS A 40 1.57 23.69 -27.68
C LYS A 40 1.50 23.18 -26.24
N GLN A 41 0.99 24.00 -25.34
CA GLN A 41 0.64 23.57 -23.99
C GLN A 41 -0.64 22.73 -24.03
N MET A 42 -0.56 21.52 -23.50
CA MET A 42 -1.63 20.54 -23.41
C MET A 42 -1.96 20.29 -21.95
N HIS A 43 -3.21 19.90 -21.70
CA HIS A 43 -3.71 19.52 -20.38
C HIS A 43 -4.27 18.10 -20.44
N ALA A 44 -4.07 17.30 -19.40
CA ALA A 44 -4.67 15.99 -19.28
C ALA A 44 -5.05 15.69 -17.84
N LEU A 45 -6.28 15.21 -17.64
CA LEU A 45 -6.71 14.62 -16.38
C LEU A 45 -6.29 13.14 -16.35
N LEU A 46 -5.34 12.82 -15.49
CA LEU A 46 -4.93 11.44 -15.23
C LEU A 46 -5.76 10.88 -14.09
N ARG A 47 -6.18 9.62 -14.23
CA ARG A 47 -6.87 8.86 -13.17
C ARG A 47 -6.02 7.68 -12.75
N THR A 48 -6.01 7.37 -11.46
CA THR A 48 -5.37 6.16 -10.97
C THR A 48 -6.06 4.94 -11.57
N THR A 49 -5.29 3.87 -11.76
CA THR A 49 -5.80 2.54 -12.13
C THR A 49 -5.98 1.65 -10.91
N ASN A 50 -5.72 2.16 -9.70
CA ASN A 50 -5.99 1.45 -8.46
C ASN A 50 -7.41 1.75 -7.99
N ASP A 51 -8.35 0.87 -8.33
CA ASP A 51 -9.78 1.06 -8.02
C ASP A 51 -10.09 0.98 -6.52
N LEU A 52 -9.19 0.40 -5.73
CA LEU A 52 -9.33 0.31 -4.27
C LEU A 52 -8.85 1.56 -3.53
N LEU A 53 -8.24 2.53 -4.23
CA LEU A 53 -7.70 3.73 -3.58
C LEU A 53 -8.79 4.50 -2.83
N GLY A 54 -8.53 4.82 -1.56
CA GLY A 54 -9.46 5.52 -0.67
C GLY A 54 -10.56 4.64 -0.05
N THR A 55 -10.51 3.32 -0.25
CA THR A 55 -11.40 2.36 0.43
C THR A 55 -10.64 1.66 1.56
N ASN A 56 -11.29 1.29 2.67
CA ASN A 56 -10.68 0.47 3.74
C ASN A 56 -9.31 0.96 4.25
N GLY A 57 -9.07 2.28 4.25
CA GLY A 57 -7.79 2.89 4.64
C GLY A 57 -6.67 2.78 3.60
N ILE A 58 -6.96 2.30 2.39
CA ILE A 58 -5.99 2.17 1.29
C ILE A 58 -5.59 3.55 0.75
N ASP A 59 -4.30 3.83 0.76
CA ASP A 59 -3.71 5.11 0.35
C ASP A 59 -2.62 4.98 -0.74
N GLY A 60 -2.56 3.81 -1.38
CA GLY A 60 -1.66 3.48 -2.49
C GLY A 60 -1.82 2.01 -2.91
N VAL A 61 -0.96 1.42 -3.74
CA VAL A 61 0.23 2.02 -4.36
C VAL A 61 0.14 1.93 -5.88
N LYS A 62 0.13 0.72 -6.45
CA LYS A 62 0.24 0.58 -7.91
C LYS A 62 -0.23 -0.77 -8.46
N THR A 63 -0.91 -0.71 -9.61
CA THR A 63 -1.25 -1.84 -10.49
C THR A 63 -0.17 -2.12 -11.53
N GLY A 64 -0.07 -3.36 -12.01
CA GLY A 64 0.73 -3.72 -13.19
C GLY A 64 0.16 -4.92 -13.92
N GLN A 65 0.27 -4.98 -15.25
CA GLN A 65 -0.23 -6.12 -16.02
C GLN A 65 0.55 -6.30 -17.32
N THR A 66 0.95 -7.53 -17.59
CA THR A 66 1.47 -7.97 -18.89
C THR A 66 1.01 -9.41 -19.14
N ALA A 67 1.13 -9.88 -20.38
CA ALA A 67 0.80 -11.26 -20.72
C ALA A 67 1.59 -12.30 -19.91
N HIS A 68 2.85 -12.00 -19.55
CA HIS A 68 3.70 -12.92 -18.80
C HIS A 68 3.56 -12.79 -17.27
N ALA A 69 3.24 -11.60 -16.76
CA ALA A 69 3.16 -11.36 -15.32
C ALA A 69 1.76 -11.56 -14.73
N GLY A 70 0.72 -11.61 -15.58
CA GLY A 70 -0.67 -11.61 -15.12
C GLY A 70 -1.03 -10.28 -14.45
N GLU A 71 -2.07 -10.29 -13.62
CA GLU A 71 -2.47 -9.11 -12.86
C GLU A 71 -1.68 -8.97 -11.56
N CYS A 72 -0.97 -7.85 -11.43
CA CYS A 72 -0.23 -7.49 -10.21
C CYS A 72 -0.85 -6.26 -9.54
N LEU A 73 -0.77 -6.21 -8.22
CA LEU A 73 -1.22 -5.08 -7.41
C LEU A 73 -0.40 -4.99 -6.13
N ILE A 74 0.08 -3.78 -5.81
CA ILE A 74 0.65 -3.43 -4.52
C ILE A 74 -0.29 -2.42 -3.86
N LEU A 75 -0.72 -2.73 -2.64
CA LEU A 75 -1.53 -1.85 -1.80
C LEU A 75 -0.74 -1.41 -0.58
N SER A 76 -1.00 -0.17 -0.20
CA SER A 76 -0.67 0.39 1.09
C SER A 76 -1.98 0.73 1.77
N ALA A 77 -2.15 0.30 3.02
CA ALA A 77 -3.32 0.59 3.82
C ALA A 77 -2.90 1.10 5.20
N ASN A 78 -3.47 2.23 5.60
CA ASN A 78 -3.20 2.88 6.88
C ASN A 78 -4.45 2.89 7.76
N ARG A 79 -4.24 2.70 9.06
CA ARG A 79 -5.19 3.02 10.13
C ARG A 79 -4.57 4.08 11.04
N PRO A 80 -5.36 4.89 11.77
CA PRO A 80 -4.81 5.80 12.76
C PRO A 80 -3.88 5.07 13.72
N SER A 81 -2.77 5.66 14.14
CA SER A 81 -1.92 5.02 15.15
C SER A 81 -2.70 4.73 16.41
N GLU A 82 -2.46 3.57 17.02
CA GLU A 82 -3.01 3.27 18.34
C GLU A 82 -2.10 3.91 19.39
N VAL A 83 -2.70 4.60 20.36
CA VAL A 83 -1.96 5.30 21.43
C VAL A 83 -2.43 4.75 22.76
N ILE A 84 -1.52 4.10 23.50
CA ILE A 84 -1.77 3.59 24.85
C ILE A 84 -1.08 4.53 25.84
N LYS A 85 -1.87 5.22 26.66
CA LYS A 85 -1.35 6.11 27.72
C LYS A 85 -1.10 5.31 29.00
N ASN A 86 0.08 5.50 29.60
CA ASN A 86 0.52 4.91 30.85
C ASN A 86 1.00 6.05 31.78
N GLY A 87 0.08 6.69 32.49
CA GLY A 87 0.35 7.92 33.24
C GLY A 87 0.75 9.06 32.30
N ASP A 88 1.91 9.67 32.55
CA ASP A 88 2.47 10.74 31.71
C ASP A 88 3.13 10.23 30.42
N ASN A 89 3.32 8.91 30.29
CA ASN A 89 3.92 8.30 29.10
C ASN A 89 2.85 7.82 28.12
N ALA A 90 3.21 7.76 26.83
CA ALA A 90 2.37 7.15 25.80
C ALA A 90 3.20 6.23 24.89
N THR A 91 2.69 5.02 24.65
CA THR A 91 3.23 4.12 23.65
C THR A 91 2.39 4.24 22.38
N ILE A 92 3.04 4.52 21.25
CA ILE A 92 2.39 4.69 19.94
C ILE A 92 2.70 3.47 19.09
N PHE A 93 1.65 2.84 18.57
CA PHE A 93 1.75 1.73 17.62
C PHE A 93 1.28 2.21 16.25
N PRO A 94 2.21 2.47 15.31
CA PRO A 94 1.86 2.74 13.93
C PRO A 94 1.12 1.54 13.33
N ARG A 95 0.05 1.81 12.57
CA ARG A 95 -0.75 0.79 11.90
C ARG A 95 -0.71 1.00 10.41
N HIS A 96 0.27 0.35 9.78
CA HIS A 96 0.49 0.38 8.34
C HIS A 96 0.65 -1.03 7.80
N LEU A 97 -0.07 -1.33 6.72
CA LEU A 97 -0.12 -2.63 6.09
C LEU A 97 0.25 -2.51 4.61
N ILE A 98 1.10 -3.41 4.13
CA ILE A 98 1.50 -3.53 2.72
C ILE A 98 1.05 -4.89 2.21
N VAL A 99 0.32 -4.92 1.10
CA VAL A 99 -0.10 -6.15 0.42
C VAL A 99 0.51 -6.16 -0.98
N VAL A 100 1.11 -7.28 -1.36
CA VAL A 100 1.66 -7.49 -2.70
C VAL A 100 1.02 -8.72 -3.31
N ILE A 101 0.45 -8.55 -4.50
CA ILE A 101 -0.21 -9.58 -5.29
C ILE A 101 0.50 -9.64 -6.63
N LEU A 102 0.89 -10.85 -7.05
CA LEU A 102 1.54 -11.12 -8.32
C LEU A 102 0.79 -12.25 -9.04
N GLY A 103 0.49 -12.04 -10.32
CA GLY A 103 -0.13 -13.07 -11.17
C GLY A 103 -1.56 -13.48 -10.77
N SER A 104 -2.35 -12.57 -10.20
CA SER A 104 -3.77 -12.84 -9.93
C SER A 104 -4.62 -12.79 -11.21
N ASN A 105 -5.81 -13.38 -11.13
CA ASN A 105 -6.89 -13.23 -12.13
C ASN A 105 -8.00 -12.27 -11.65
N ASP A 106 -7.95 -11.83 -10.38
CA ASP A 106 -8.82 -10.84 -9.77
C ASP A 106 -8.02 -10.07 -8.71
N ARG A 107 -7.13 -9.18 -9.18
CA ARG A 107 -6.23 -8.45 -8.27
C ARG A 107 -6.98 -7.61 -7.23
N PHE A 108 -8.18 -7.13 -7.54
CA PHE A 108 -8.92 -6.22 -6.67
C PHE A 108 -9.72 -6.98 -5.61
N GLY A 109 -10.40 -8.07 -5.97
CA GLY A 109 -11.05 -8.96 -5.00
C GLY A 109 -10.03 -9.58 -4.05
N ASP A 110 -8.88 -10.03 -4.57
CA ASP A 110 -7.78 -10.52 -3.75
C ASP A 110 -7.20 -9.42 -2.85
N GLY A 111 -7.02 -8.20 -3.39
CA GLY A 111 -6.54 -7.02 -2.68
C GLY A 111 -7.40 -6.68 -1.48
N GLU A 112 -8.70 -6.54 -1.67
CA GLU A 112 -9.63 -6.23 -0.59
C GLU A 112 -9.66 -7.33 0.47
N ARG A 113 -9.71 -8.59 0.04
CA ARG A 113 -9.71 -9.74 0.96
C ARG A 113 -8.44 -9.81 1.80
N LEU A 114 -7.27 -9.64 1.20
CA LEU A 114 -5.99 -9.70 1.90
C LEU A 114 -5.79 -8.52 2.85
N VAL A 115 -6.21 -7.31 2.48
CA VAL A 115 -6.18 -6.14 3.39
C VAL A 115 -7.07 -6.40 4.60
N ARG A 116 -8.29 -6.89 4.40
CA ARG A 116 -9.21 -7.24 5.49
C ARG A 116 -8.64 -8.33 6.40
N GLN A 117 -8.12 -9.42 5.82
CA GLN A 117 -7.50 -10.52 6.58
C GLN A 117 -6.27 -10.05 7.35
N GLY A 118 -5.41 -9.24 6.73
CA GLY A 118 -4.20 -8.70 7.37
C GLY A 118 -4.53 -7.84 8.59
N TRP A 119 -5.57 -7.01 8.49
CA TRP A 119 -6.05 -6.25 9.64
C TRP A 119 -6.66 -7.13 10.74
N GLN A 120 -7.45 -8.16 10.38
CA GLN A 120 -7.97 -9.11 11.37
C GLN A 120 -6.85 -9.81 12.13
N LEU A 121 -5.78 -10.23 11.43
CA LEU A 121 -4.60 -10.83 12.05
C LEU A 121 -3.87 -9.85 12.96
N TYR A 122 -3.71 -8.59 12.53
CA TYR A 122 -3.15 -7.53 13.37
C TYR A 122 -3.97 -7.34 14.65
N ASP A 123 -5.29 -7.23 14.53
CA ASP A 123 -6.19 -6.99 15.65
C ASP A 123 -6.15 -8.17 16.65
N GLN A 124 -6.11 -9.42 16.16
CA GLN A 124 -5.92 -10.62 16.99
C GLN A 124 -4.57 -10.62 17.72
N TRP A 125 -3.48 -10.32 17.01
CA TRP A 125 -2.14 -10.22 17.61
C TRP A 125 -2.06 -9.12 18.67
N ALA A 126 -2.67 -7.97 18.40
CA ALA A 126 -2.75 -6.86 19.34
C ALA A 126 -3.55 -7.23 20.61
N ALA A 127 -4.69 -7.89 20.44
CA ALA A 127 -5.54 -8.38 21.54
C ALA A 127 -4.84 -9.47 22.37
N ALA A 128 -4.01 -10.30 21.75
CA ALA A 128 -3.21 -11.33 22.44
C ALA A 128 -2.01 -10.77 23.22
N GLY A 129 -1.90 -9.45 23.36
CA GLY A 129 -0.81 -8.80 24.09
C GLY A 129 0.45 -8.56 23.25
N ARG A 130 0.34 -8.56 21.92
CA ARG A 130 1.43 -8.21 20.98
C ARG A 130 2.68 -9.08 21.16
N LEU A 131 2.47 -10.39 21.30
CA LEU A 131 3.55 -11.36 21.49
C LEU A 131 4.61 -11.22 20.39
N VAL A 132 5.87 -11.04 20.79
CA VAL A 132 7.01 -10.95 19.87
C VAL A 132 7.67 -12.32 19.78
N ASP A 133 7.81 -12.86 18.57
CA ASP A 133 8.65 -14.04 18.34
C ASP A 133 10.13 -13.59 18.32
N PRO A 134 10.94 -13.97 19.32
CA PRO A 134 12.33 -13.53 19.40
C PRO A 134 13.20 -14.02 18.22
N LYS A 135 12.72 -15.00 17.43
CA LYS A 135 13.42 -15.51 16.25
C LYS A 135 13.03 -14.80 14.95
N LYS A 136 12.01 -13.93 14.96
CA LYS A 136 11.51 -13.19 13.78
C LYS A 136 11.67 -11.68 13.96
N MET A 137 12.89 -11.24 14.27
CA MET A 137 13.23 -9.82 14.13
C MET A 137 13.53 -9.53 12.65
N LEU A 138 12.77 -8.62 12.06
CA LEU A 138 12.89 -8.17 10.66
C LEU A 138 14.01 -7.14 10.46
#